data_AF-A0AAW2VAF9-F1
#
_entry.id   AF-A0AAW2VAF9-F1
#
_cell.length_a   1.000
_cell.length_b   1.000
_cell.length_c   1.000
_cell.angle_alpha   90.00
_cell.angle_beta   90.00
_cell.angle_gamma   90.00
#
_symmetry.space_group_name_H-M   'P 1'
#
loop_
_entity.id
_entity.type
_entity.pdbx_description
1 polymer ?
#
loop_
_entity_poly.entity_id
_entity_poly.type
_entity_poly.pdbx_seq_one_letter_code
_entity_poly.pdbx_strand_id
1 'polypeptide(L)'
;MLDQFYWECENLPDYRHTPEVERILQEDPVAEKKENPTREEIEENDKWWGEFRSSPVVQFLAHAEEIADKLNEIELQQNSVPYRNEDKKLWQAVPNVIGLDGRPMPRKAIKSDAESDDKFWDFARQFFLGFGGSGSDHTAGKAY
;
A
#
# COMPACT_ATOMS: atom_id res chain seq x y z
N MET A 1 -36.06 -2.52 2.10
CA MET A 1 -34.86 -1.96 2.77
C MET A 1 -33.66 -1.99 1.83
N LEU A 2 -33.39 -3.11 1.14
CA LEU A 2 -32.35 -3.16 0.08
C LEU A 2 -32.68 -2.28 -1.14
N ASP A 3 -33.94 -2.20 -1.55
CA ASP A 3 -34.32 -1.38 -2.72
C ASP A 3 -34.06 0.11 -2.52
N GLN A 4 -34.25 0.61 -1.28
CA GLN A 4 -33.91 1.99 -0.92
C GLN A 4 -32.39 2.20 -0.95
N PHE A 5 -31.61 1.22 -0.44
CA PHE A 5 -30.15 1.28 -0.48
C PHE A 5 -29.62 1.33 -1.93
N TYR A 6 -30.12 0.48 -2.83
CA TYR A 6 -29.73 0.53 -4.23
C TYR A 6 -30.16 1.82 -4.92
N TRP A 7 -31.37 2.31 -4.64
CA TRP A 7 -31.85 3.59 -5.18
C TRP A 7 -31.00 4.78 -4.72
N GLU A 8 -30.59 4.80 -3.44
CA GLU A 8 -29.67 5.82 -2.90
C GLU A 8 -28.28 5.71 -3.55
N CYS A 9 -27.76 4.51 -3.78
CA CYS A 9 -26.49 4.33 -4.50
C CYS A 9 -26.53 4.82 -5.94
N GLU A 10 -27.66 4.66 -6.64
CA GLU A 10 -27.82 5.07 -8.04
C GLU A 10 -28.11 6.57 -8.21
N ASN A 11 -28.75 7.21 -7.23
CA ASN A 11 -29.23 8.58 -7.33
C ASN A 11 -28.49 9.59 -6.44
N LEU A 12 -27.50 9.15 -5.65
CA LEU A 12 -26.67 10.08 -4.90
C LEU A 12 -25.87 10.96 -5.89
N PRO A 13 -25.90 12.30 -5.76
CA PRO A 13 -25.05 13.16 -6.55
C PRO A 13 -23.57 12.87 -6.23
N ASP A 14 -22.78 12.49 -7.22
CA ASP A 14 -21.34 12.32 -7.04
C ASP A 14 -20.63 13.68 -7.13
N TYR A 15 -20.48 14.31 -5.97
CA TYR A 15 -19.83 15.61 -5.85
C TYR A 15 -18.34 15.56 -6.23
N ARG A 16 -17.71 14.37 -6.31
CA ARG A 16 -16.29 14.20 -6.66
C ARG A 16 -16.00 14.55 -8.12
N HIS A 17 -16.99 14.43 -9.00
CA HIS A 17 -16.86 14.70 -10.44
C HIS A 17 -17.63 15.95 -10.87
N THR A 18 -17.81 16.90 -9.94
CA THR A 18 -18.40 18.19 -10.31
C THR A 18 -17.42 19.01 -11.15
N PRO A 19 -17.90 19.84 -12.09
CA PRO A 19 -17.02 20.66 -12.93
C PRO A 19 -16.07 21.55 -12.15
N GLU A 20 -16.48 22.01 -10.97
CA GLU A 20 -15.64 22.81 -10.07
C GLU A 20 -14.49 21.98 -9.49
N VAL A 21 -14.76 20.75 -9.03
CA VAL A 21 -13.74 19.83 -8.50
C VAL A 21 -12.80 19.37 -9.61
N GLU A 22 -13.31 19.06 -10.80
CA GLU A 22 -12.47 18.72 -11.96
C GLU A 22 -11.55 19.88 -12.36
N ARG A 23 -12.04 21.13 -12.31
CA ARG A 23 -11.21 22.30 -12.59
C ARG A 23 -10.08 22.48 -11.56
N ILE A 24 -10.38 22.31 -10.28
CA ILE A 24 -9.37 22.37 -9.19
C ILE A 24 -8.33 21.24 -9.36
N LEU A 25 -8.76 20.05 -9.76
CA LEU A 25 -7.85 18.92 -10.00
C LEU A 25 -7.00 19.09 -11.27
N GLN A 26 -7.47 19.83 -12.27
CA GLN A 26 -6.73 20.11 -13.52
C GLN A 26 -5.80 21.32 -13.42
N GLU A 27 -6.16 22.31 -12.60
CA GLU A 27 -5.31 23.46 -12.28
C GLU A 27 -4.20 23.01 -11.33
N ASP A 28 -3.10 22.53 -11.90
CA ASP A 28 -1.92 22.13 -11.13
C ASP A 28 -1.18 23.40 -10.64
N PRO A 29 -1.23 23.74 -9.33
CA PRO A 29 -0.74 25.03 -8.84
C PRO A 29 0.80 25.16 -8.92
N VAL A 30 1.50 24.07 -9.21
CA VAL A 30 2.97 24.00 -9.23
C VAL A 30 3.54 24.03 -10.65
N ALA A 31 2.78 23.59 -11.65
CA ALA A 31 3.27 23.41 -13.01
C ALA A 31 2.49 24.28 -14.02
N GLU A 32 3.04 25.44 -14.36
CA GLU A 32 2.50 26.26 -15.44
C GLU A 32 2.65 25.54 -16.79
N LYS A 33 1.52 25.08 -17.36
CA LYS A 33 1.50 24.57 -18.74
C LYS A 33 1.60 25.73 -19.72
N LYS A 34 2.82 26.13 -20.10
CA LYS A 34 3.04 27.00 -21.26
C LYS A 34 2.67 26.22 -22.52
N GLU A 35 1.54 26.55 -23.15
CA GLU A 35 1.03 25.83 -24.34
C GLU A 35 1.94 25.97 -25.58
N ASN A 36 2.82 26.98 -25.64
CA ASN A 36 3.75 27.22 -26.74
C ASN A 36 5.15 27.60 -26.22
N PRO A 37 5.96 26.63 -25.76
CA PRO A 37 7.34 26.90 -25.37
C PRO A 37 8.18 27.30 -26.59
N THR A 38 9.07 28.29 -26.43
CA THR A 38 9.98 28.68 -27.52
C THR A 38 11.09 27.64 -27.69
N ARG A 39 11.70 27.59 -28.88
CA ARG A 39 12.76 26.60 -29.18
C ARG A 39 13.97 26.73 -28.23
N GLU A 40 14.27 27.95 -27.81
CA GLU A 40 15.34 28.24 -26.84
C GLU A 40 15.00 27.72 -25.44
N GLU A 41 13.77 27.92 -24.96
CA GLU A 41 13.32 27.40 -23.66
C GLU A 41 13.37 25.86 -23.61
N ILE A 42 13.06 25.18 -24.72
CA ILE A 42 13.17 23.71 -24.83
C ILE A 42 14.62 23.27 -24.70
N GLU A 43 15.54 23.92 -25.43
CA GLU A 43 16.96 23.58 -25.41
C GLU A 43 17.61 23.86 -24.03
N GLU A 44 17.20 24.92 -23.34
CA GLU A 44 17.64 25.21 -21.97
C GLU A 44 17.12 24.16 -20.97
N ASN A 45 15.86 23.77 -21.10
CA ASN A 45 15.26 22.75 -20.24
C ASN A 45 15.94 21.39 -20.45
N ASP A 46 16.19 21.01 -21.71
CA ASP A 46 16.90 19.76 -22.03
C ASP A 46 18.32 19.73 -21.46
N LYS A 47 19.05 20.85 -21.54
CA LYS A 47 20.38 20.97 -20.90
C LYS A 47 20.27 20.84 -19.39
N TRP A 48 19.32 21.52 -18.77
CA TRP A 48 19.10 21.46 -17.32
C TRP A 48 18.76 20.04 -16.86
N TRP A 49 17.86 19.34 -17.55
CA TRP A 49 17.54 17.93 -17.26
C TRP A 49 18.74 17.02 -17.49
N GLY A 50 19.55 17.28 -18.52
CA GLY A 50 20.80 16.56 -18.78
C GLY A 50 21.79 16.71 -17.64
N GLU A 51 22.05 17.94 -17.19
CA GLU A 51 22.93 18.24 -16.06
C GLU A 51 22.39 17.64 -14.76
N PHE A 52 21.10 17.78 -14.50
CA PHE A 52 20.43 17.21 -13.33
C PHE A 52 20.60 15.68 -13.27
N ARG A 53 20.34 14.97 -14.38
CA ARG A 53 20.51 13.51 -14.47
C ARG A 53 21.98 13.09 -14.45
N SER A 54 22.90 13.96 -14.87
CA SER A 54 24.34 13.70 -14.80
C SER A 54 24.90 13.79 -13.37
N SER A 55 24.16 14.43 -12.45
CA SER A 55 24.55 14.55 -11.05
C SER A 55 24.72 13.17 -10.41
N PRO A 56 25.87 12.87 -9.78
CA PRO A 56 26.09 11.59 -9.11
C PRO A 56 25.05 11.29 -8.02
N VAL A 57 24.52 12.32 -7.35
CA VAL A 57 23.47 12.18 -6.33
C VAL A 57 22.16 11.70 -6.96
N VAL A 58 21.78 12.26 -8.11
CA VAL A 58 20.56 11.88 -8.81
C VAL A 58 20.68 10.47 -9.38
N GLN A 59 21.84 10.11 -9.92
CA GLN A 59 22.11 8.73 -10.38
C GLN A 59 22.06 7.73 -9.22
N PHE A 60 22.62 8.10 -8.06
CA PHE A 60 22.54 7.28 -6.87
C PHE A 60 21.09 7.07 -6.42
N LEU A 61 20.28 8.13 -6.36
CA LEU A 61 18.87 8.04 -5.99
C LEU A 61 18.08 7.19 -7.00
N ALA A 62 18.30 7.38 -8.29
CA ALA A 62 17.66 6.56 -9.33
C ALA A 62 18.01 5.07 -9.16
N HIS A 63 19.28 4.74 -8.93
CA HIS A 63 19.68 3.37 -8.65
C HIS A 63 19.12 2.83 -7.33
N ALA A 64 19.00 3.66 -6.29
CA ALA A 64 18.37 3.26 -5.03
C ALA A 64 16.90 2.88 -5.24
N GLU A 65 16.17 3.63 -6.07
CA GLU A 65 14.79 3.28 -6.45
C GLU A 65 14.73 1.97 -7.23
N GLU A 66 15.61 1.75 -8.21
CA GLU A 66 15.69 0.47 -8.94
C GLU A 66 15.98 -0.72 -8.01
N ILE A 67 16.81 -0.52 -6.99
CA ILE A 67 17.11 -1.56 -5.98
C ILE A 67 15.87 -1.81 -5.13
N ALA A 68 15.17 -0.76 -4.69
CA ALA A 68 13.95 -0.88 -3.91
C ALA A 68 12.85 -1.62 -4.70
N ASP A 69 12.69 -1.33 -6.00
CA ASP A 69 11.78 -2.08 -6.89
C ASP A 69 12.12 -3.56 -6.93
N LYS A 70 13.39 -3.90 -7.15
CA LYS A 70 13.86 -5.30 -7.19
C LYS A 70 13.62 -6.02 -5.86
N LEU A 71 13.90 -5.36 -4.74
CA LEU A 71 13.67 -5.94 -3.42
C LEU A 71 12.18 -6.20 -3.19
N ASN A 72 11.32 -5.26 -3.59
CA ASN A 72 9.86 -5.43 -3.50
C ASN A 72 9.37 -6.60 -4.35
N GLU A 73 9.86 -6.72 -5.58
CA GLU A 73 9.54 -7.86 -6.46
C GLU A 73 9.99 -9.20 -5.86
N ILE A 74 11.20 -9.26 -5.29
CA ILE A 74 11.71 -10.46 -4.62
C ILE A 74 10.80 -10.83 -3.44
N GLU A 75 10.41 -9.85 -2.61
CA GLU A 75 9.55 -10.11 -1.46
C GLU A 75 8.14 -10.58 -1.88
N LEU A 76 7.59 -9.99 -2.94
CA LEU A 76 6.32 -10.42 -3.52
C LEU A 76 6.37 -11.85 -4.04
N GLN A 77 7.43 -12.22 -4.75
CA GLN A 77 7.62 -13.58 -5.24
C GLN A 77 7.78 -14.57 -4.09
N GLN A 78 8.58 -14.22 -3.08
CA GLN A 78 8.79 -15.04 -1.89
C GLN A 78 7.51 -15.28 -1.08
N ASN A 79 6.54 -14.37 -1.16
CA ASN A 79 5.25 -14.48 -0.50
C ASN A 79 4.10 -14.82 -1.46
N SER A 80 4.39 -15.22 -2.70
CA SER A 80 3.36 -15.47 -3.71
C SER A 80 2.51 -16.71 -3.42
N VAL A 81 3.06 -17.68 -2.68
CA VAL A 81 2.40 -18.95 -2.36
C VAL A 81 2.54 -19.23 -0.86
N PRO A 82 1.43 -19.40 -0.13
CA PRO A 82 1.46 -19.81 1.27
C PRO A 82 1.82 -21.29 1.39
N TYR A 83 2.30 -21.68 2.57
CA TYR A 83 2.63 -23.07 2.89
C TYR A 83 1.43 -24.01 2.74
N ARG A 84 0.25 -23.59 3.19
CA ARG A 84 -0.99 -24.38 3.11
C ARG A 84 -1.61 -24.31 1.73
N ASN A 85 -1.80 -25.47 1.11
CA ASN A 85 -2.38 -25.58 -0.22
C ASN A 85 -3.84 -25.09 -0.30
N GLU A 86 -4.59 -25.22 0.80
CA GLU A 86 -6.00 -24.78 0.90
C GLU A 86 -6.13 -23.26 0.72
N ASP A 87 -5.20 -22.51 1.29
CA ASP A 87 -5.20 -21.05 1.26
C ASP A 87 -4.68 -20.49 -0.06
N LYS A 88 -3.98 -21.30 -0.86
CA LYS A 88 -3.30 -20.86 -2.09
C LYS A 88 -4.23 -20.15 -3.07
N LYS A 89 -5.44 -20.69 -3.27
CA LYS A 89 -6.42 -20.11 -4.21
C LYS A 89 -6.91 -18.74 -3.75
N LEU A 90 -7.21 -18.61 -2.45
CA LEU A 90 -7.66 -17.34 -1.88
C LEU A 90 -6.52 -16.32 -1.86
N TRP A 91 -5.32 -16.75 -1.48
CA TRP A 91 -4.13 -15.91 -1.42
C TRP A 91 -3.83 -15.22 -2.76
N GLN A 92 -3.90 -15.98 -3.86
CA GLN A 92 -3.67 -15.49 -5.23
C GLN A 92 -4.82 -14.63 -5.77
N ALA A 93 -6.06 -14.85 -5.30
CA ALA A 93 -7.22 -14.09 -5.77
C ALA A 93 -7.27 -12.66 -5.18
N VAL A 94 -6.66 -12.43 -4.03
CA VAL A 94 -6.67 -11.13 -3.36
C VAL A 94 -5.54 -10.26 -3.94
N PRO A 95 -5.85 -9.06 -4.50
CA PRO A 95 -4.83 -8.15 -5.00
C PRO A 95 -4.01 -7.53 -3.87
N ASN A 96 -2.79 -7.11 -4.16
CA ASN A 96 -1.96 -6.40 -3.19
C ASN A 96 -2.43 -4.95 -3.04
N VAL A 97 -2.32 -4.44 -1.81
CA VAL A 97 -2.60 -3.04 -1.51
C VAL A 97 -1.46 -2.18 -2.06
N ILE A 98 -1.78 -1.10 -2.74
CA ILE A 98 -0.78 -0.15 -3.22
C ILE A 98 -0.31 0.70 -2.04
N GLY A 99 1.00 0.73 -1.80
CA GLY A 99 1.64 1.56 -0.79
C GLY A 99 1.70 3.03 -1.20
N LEU A 100 2.12 3.90 -0.27
CA LEU A 100 2.26 5.34 -0.52
C LEU A 100 3.26 5.65 -1.65
N ASP A 101 4.29 4.80 -1.79
CA ASP A 101 5.31 4.92 -2.83
C ASP A 101 4.82 4.42 -4.20
N GLY A 102 3.53 4.08 -4.35
CA GLY A 102 2.93 3.54 -5.58
C GLY A 102 3.24 2.07 -5.85
N ARG A 103 4.12 1.45 -5.05
CA ARG A 103 4.51 0.04 -5.15
C ARG A 103 3.47 -0.88 -4.48
N PRO A 104 3.22 -2.09 -5.01
CA PRO A 104 2.40 -3.08 -4.34
C PRO A 104 3.07 -3.53 -3.03
N MET A 105 2.37 -3.38 -1.92
CA MET A 105 2.86 -3.76 -0.59
C MET A 105 2.81 -5.29 -0.43
N PRO A 106 3.94 -5.95 -0.12
CA PRO A 106 3.99 -7.38 0.00
C PRO A 106 3.25 -7.85 1.25
N ARG A 107 2.39 -8.85 1.08
CA ARG A 107 1.71 -9.53 2.19
C ARG A 107 2.56 -10.70 2.63
N LYS A 108 2.77 -10.87 3.94
CA LYS A 108 3.62 -11.94 4.46
C LYS A 108 2.89 -13.28 4.48
N ALA A 109 3.34 -14.22 3.65
CA ALA A 109 2.81 -15.59 3.64
C ALA A 109 3.42 -16.40 4.79
N ILE A 110 2.63 -17.31 5.37
CA ILE A 110 3.14 -18.32 6.32
C ILE A 110 3.90 -19.38 5.50
N LYS A 111 5.14 -19.68 5.85
CA LYS A 111 6.03 -20.53 5.05
C LYS A 111 6.32 -21.90 5.66
N SER A 112 5.99 -22.10 6.93
CA SER A 112 6.23 -23.39 7.62
C SER A 112 5.11 -23.76 8.59
N ASP A 113 5.05 -25.05 8.96
CA ASP A 113 4.13 -25.55 9.99
C ASP A 113 4.36 -24.88 11.35
N ALA A 114 5.63 -24.74 11.78
CA ALA A 114 5.96 -24.08 13.04
C ALA A 114 5.46 -22.62 13.08
N GLU A 115 5.65 -21.85 12.00
CA GLU A 115 5.10 -20.50 11.90
C GLU A 115 3.56 -20.50 11.96
N SER A 116 2.91 -21.48 11.36
CA SER A 116 1.46 -21.60 11.41
C SER A 116 0.96 -21.92 12.82
N ASP A 117 1.62 -22.82 13.52
CA ASP A 117 1.27 -23.25 14.87
C ASP A 117 1.48 -22.10 15.87
N ASP A 118 2.59 -21.38 15.75
CA ASP A 118 2.86 -20.19 16.57
C ASP A 118 1.78 -19.13 16.39
N LYS A 119 1.36 -18.86 15.14
CA LYS A 119 0.27 -17.91 14.84
C LYS A 119 -1.06 -18.39 15.40
N PHE A 120 -1.35 -19.68 15.33
CA PHE A 120 -2.55 -20.25 15.94
C PHE A 120 -2.53 -20.09 17.46
N TRP A 121 -1.41 -20.38 18.13
CA TRP A 121 -1.29 -20.23 19.58
C TRP A 121 -1.31 -18.77 20.03
N ASP A 122 -0.74 -17.84 19.26
CA ASP A 122 -0.90 -16.39 19.49
C ASP A 122 -2.36 -15.98 19.44
N PHE A 123 -3.08 -16.40 18.38
CA PHE A 123 -4.51 -16.14 18.25
C PHE A 123 -5.31 -16.78 19.39
N ALA A 124 -5.07 -18.05 19.70
CA ALA A 124 -5.75 -18.76 20.77
C ALA A 124 -5.51 -18.09 22.13
N ARG A 125 -4.27 -17.68 22.44
CA ARG A 125 -3.96 -16.92 23.66
C ARG A 125 -4.74 -15.62 23.70
N GLN A 126 -4.75 -14.83 22.62
CA GLN A 126 -5.51 -13.58 22.56
C GLN A 126 -7.03 -13.82 22.70
N PHE A 127 -7.55 -14.86 22.06
CA PHE A 127 -8.97 -15.20 22.08
C PHE A 127 -9.41 -15.70 23.47
N PHE A 128 -8.67 -16.62 24.08
CA PHE A 128 -9.01 -17.20 25.37
C PHE A 128 -8.69 -16.28 26.56
N LEU A 129 -7.62 -15.48 26.50
CA LEU A 129 -7.32 -14.49 27.55
C LEU A 129 -8.18 -13.22 27.40
N GLY A 130 -8.53 -12.83 26.16
CA GLY A 130 -9.39 -11.67 25.88
C GLY A 130 -10.86 -11.90 26.27
N PHE A 131 -11.36 -13.14 26.22
CA PHE A 131 -12.69 -13.51 26.73
C PHE A 131 -12.70 -13.98 28.19
N GLY A 132 -11.54 -14.16 28.83
CA GLY A 132 -11.41 -14.62 30.22
C GLY A 132 -11.21 -13.52 31.27
N GLY A 133 -11.18 -12.25 30.86
CA GLY A 133 -10.87 -11.10 31.73
C GLY A 133 -12.06 -10.47 32.47
N SER A 134 -13.17 -11.19 32.68
CA SER A 134 -14.26 -10.72 33.55
C SER A 134 -14.65 -11.83 34.51
N GLY A 135 -14.17 -11.70 35.76
CA GLY A 135 -14.69 -12.47 36.89
C GLY A 135 -13.75 -13.52 37.45
N SER A 136 -12.69 -13.09 38.13
CA SER A 136 -12.43 -13.56 39.50
C SER A 136 -11.28 -12.77 40.11
N ASP A 137 -11.69 -11.88 41.00
CA ASP A 137 -10.85 -11.30 42.02
C ASP A 137 -10.11 -12.37 42.85
N HIS A 138 -8.97 -11.97 43.39
CA HIS A 138 -8.32 -12.47 44.61
C HIS A 138 -7.20 -13.54 44.53
N THR A 139 -6.02 -13.06 44.99
CA THR A 139 -5.01 -13.72 45.83
C THR A 139 -3.98 -14.65 45.19
N ALA A 140 -2.77 -14.11 45.04
CA ALA A 140 -1.45 -14.63 45.45
C ALA A 140 -0.42 -14.04 44.47
N GLY A 141 0.51 -13.15 44.84
CA GLY A 141 1.30 -13.17 46.05
C GLY A 141 2.44 -14.18 45.90
N LYS A 142 3.55 -13.75 45.28
CA LYS A 142 4.97 -14.16 45.45
C LYS A 142 5.76 -13.59 44.26
N ALA A 143 6.51 -12.49 44.38
CA ALA A 143 7.71 -12.23 45.18
C ALA A 143 8.94 -13.02 44.70
N TYR A 144 9.90 -12.24 44.18
CA TYR A 144 11.29 -12.51 43.76
C TYR A 144 11.52 -13.29 42.47
#